data_AF-A0A7J7JWT2-F1
#
_entry.id   AF-A0A7J7JWT2-F1
#
_cell.length_a   1.000
_cell.length_b   1.000
_cell.length_c   1.000
_cell.angle_alpha   90.00
_cell.angle_beta   90.00
_cell.angle_gamma   90.00
#
_symmetry.space_group_name_H-M   'P 1'
#
loop_
_entity.id
_entity.type
_entity.pdbx_description
1 polymer ?
#
loop_
_entity_poly.entity_id
_entity_poly.type
_entity_poly.pdbx_seq_one_letter_code
_entity_poly.pdbx_strand_id
1 'polypeptide(L)'
;MASGYFILLRFYLRVDNVLVRIRDTRLYCDYSKNYILRECSLRESPYHQLDIPVTDITDANKVVDHLPLVSCTVEKLSYPPLDST
;
A
#
# COMPACT_ATOMS: atom_id res chain seq x y z
N MET A 1 -22.08 6.08 -6.74
CA MET A 1 -21.41 4.78 -6.49
C MET A 1 -21.24 4.64 -4.99
N ALA A 2 -22.15 3.93 -4.33
CA ALA A 2 -22.16 3.72 -2.87
C ALA A 2 -22.24 2.22 -2.57
N SER A 3 -21.46 1.42 -3.30
CA SER A 3 -21.47 -0.05 -3.23
C SER A 3 -20.29 -0.62 -2.46
N GLY A 4 -19.45 0.20 -1.82
CA GLY A 4 -18.31 -0.27 -1.05
C GLY A 4 -17.40 0.84 -0.55
N TYR A 5 -16.27 0.46 0.05
CA TYR A 5 -15.23 1.38 0.47
C TYR A 5 -13.85 0.88 0.05
N PHE A 6 -12.96 1.84 -0.20
CA PHE A 6 -11.55 1.61 -0.48
C PHE A 6 -10.70 2.36 0.53
N ILE A 7 -9.79 1.65 1.19
CA ILE A 7 -8.88 2.24 2.16
C ILE A 7 -7.46 2.03 1.67
N LEU A 8 -6.68 3.11 1.60
CA LEU A 8 -5.25 3.08 1.37
C LEU A 8 -4.54 3.49 2.66
N LEU A 9 -3.87 2.53 3.30
CA LEU A 9 -2.92 2.80 4.37
C LEU A 9 -1.51 2.83 3.77
N ARG A 10 -0.95 4.02 3.63
CA ARG A 10 0.41 4.24 3.11
C ARG A 10 1.35 4.60 4.26
N PHE A 11 2.34 3.75 4.50
CA PHE A 11 3.49 4.09 5.34
C PHE A 11 4.65 4.53 4.44
N TYR A 12 5.10 5.76 4.65
CA TYR A 12 6.23 6.35 3.92
C TYR A 12 7.42 6.54 4.86
N LEU A 13 8.57 5.97 4.50
CA LEU A 13 9.83 6.10 5.22
C LEU A 13 10.91 6.64 4.29
N ARG A 14 11.52 7.75 4.69
CA ARG A 14 12.68 8.35 4.04
C ARG A 14 13.82 8.40 5.04
N VAL A 15 14.96 7.84 4.67
CA VAL A 15 16.22 8.05 5.37
C VAL A 15 17.17 8.70 4.39
N ASP A 16 17.50 9.96 4.65
CA ASP A 16 18.30 10.78 3.74
C ASP A 16 19.63 10.09 3.42
N ASN A 17 19.94 10.01 2.13
CA ASN A 17 21.12 9.36 1.57
C ASN A 17 21.24 7.85 1.87
N VAL A 18 20.22 7.20 2.41
CA VAL A 18 20.25 5.75 2.72
C VAL A 18 19.21 5.01 1.89
N LEU A 19 17.92 5.21 2.18
CA LEU A 19 16.85 4.48 1.52
C LEU A 19 15.54 5.25 1.54
N VAL A 20 14.70 4.91 0.57
CA VAL A 20 13.29 5.31 0.53
C VAL A 20 12.45 4.04 0.46
N ARG A 21 11.44 3.94 1.33
CA ARG A 21 10.57 2.78 1.43
C ARG A 21 9.11 3.21 1.55
N ILE A 22 8.26 2.52 0.81
CA ILE A 22 6.80 2.63 0.89
C ILE A 22 6.21 1.27 1.19
N ARG A 23 5.32 1.25 2.17
CA ARG A 23 4.46 0.09 2.44
C ARG A 23 3.01 0.52 2.29
N ASP A 24 2.39 0.08 1.22
CA ASP A 24 0.98 0.31 0.92
C ASP A 24 0.17 -0.91 1.35
N THR A 25 -0.88 -0.69 2.13
CA THR A 25 -1.93 -1.67 2.40
C THR A 25 -3.24 -1.16 1.85
N ARG A 26 -3.74 -1.82 0.81
CA ARG A 26 -4.98 -1.48 0.12
C ARG A 26 -6.07 -2.45 0.56
N LEU A 27 -7.16 -1.92 1.06
CA LEU A 27 -8.34 -2.69 1.43
C LEU A 27 -9.47 -2.30 0.49
N TYR A 28 -10.03 -3.29 -0.18
CA TYR A 28 -11.22 -3.11 -1.02
C TYR A 28 -12.35 -3.96 -0.45
N CYS A 29 -13.46 -3.28 -0.13
CA CYS A 29 -14.69 -3.91 0.33
C CYS A 29 -15.83 -3.51 -0.60
N ASP A 30 -16.61 -4.49 -1.02
CA ASP A 30 -17.86 -4.32 -1.76
C ASP A 30 -18.99 -4.77 -0.84
N TYR A 31 -20.03 -3.96 -0.64
CA TYR A 31 -21.18 -4.29 0.22
C TYR A 31 -21.93 -5.53 -0.27
N SER A 32 -21.80 -5.87 -1.55
CA SER A 32 -22.42 -7.07 -2.14
C SER A 32 -21.64 -8.35 -1.79
N LYS A 33 -20.40 -8.22 -1.30
CA LYS A 33 -19.47 -9.34 -1.10
C LYS A 33 -19.13 -9.47 0.37
N ASN A 34 -19.32 -10.67 0.92
CA ASN A 34 -18.99 -10.99 2.31
C ASN A 34 -17.47 -11.26 2.51
N TYR A 35 -16.61 -10.48 1.84
CA TYR A 35 -15.17 -10.56 2.02
C TYR A 35 -14.51 -9.22 1.69
N ILE A 36 -13.36 -8.98 2.33
CA ILE A 36 -12.50 -7.83 2.08
C ILE A 36 -11.25 -8.34 1.34
N LEU A 37 -10.85 -7.65 0.27
CA LEU A 37 -9.56 -7.90 -0.37
C LEU A 37 -8.51 -7.00 0.28
N ARG A 38 -7.41 -7.61 0.74
CA ARG A 38 -6.24 -6.91 1.28
C ARG A 38 -5.06 -7.13 0.37
N GLU A 39 -4.49 -6.06 -0.15
CA GLU A 39 -3.22 -6.08 -0.90
C GLU A 39 -2.18 -5.30 -0.11
N CYS A 40 -1.10 -5.98 0.26
CA CYS A 40 0.07 -5.39 0.93
C CYS A 40 1.22 -5.34 -0.07
N SER A 41 1.61 -4.14 -0.47
CA SER A 41 2.75 -3.88 -1.36
C SER A 41 3.88 -3.20 -0.61
N LEU A 42 5.09 -3.74 -0.70
CA LEU A 42 6.33 -3.13 -0.23
C LEU A 42 7.16 -2.72 -1.44
N ARG A 43 7.48 -1.43 -1.52
CA ARG A 43 8.38 -0.87 -2.51
C ARG A 43 9.54 -0.22 -1.79
N GLU A 44 10.76 -0.52 -2.19
CA GLU A 44 11.95 0.04 -1.55
C GLU A 44 13.09 0.20 -2.53
N SER A 45 13.89 1.24 -2.35
CA SER A 45 15.10 1.46 -3.14
C SER A 45 16.14 2.22 -2.31
N PRO A 46 17.44 1.90 -2.45
CA PRO A 46 18.49 2.74 -1.91
C PRO A 46 18.48 4.12 -2.57
N TYR A 47 18.81 5.16 -1.79
CA TYR A 47 18.75 6.55 -2.27
C TYR A 47 19.62 6.79 -3.52
N HIS A 48 20.78 6.15 -3.59
CA HIS A 48 21.71 6.28 -4.73
C HIS A 48 21.17 5.73 -6.06
N GLN A 49 20.15 4.87 -6.03
CA GLN A 49 19.53 4.28 -7.22
C GLN A 49 18.30 5.06 -7.69
N LEU A 50 17.82 6.01 -6.88
CA LEU A 50 16.71 6.91 -7.19
C LEU A 50 17.26 8.18 -7.86
N ASP A 51 17.28 8.19 -9.19
CA ASP A 51 17.66 9.37 -9.98
C ASP A 51 16.46 10.34 -10.12
N ILE A 52 16.00 10.88 -8.99
CA ILE A 52 14.86 11.80 -8.92
C ILE A 52 15.19 13.04 -8.09
N PRO A 53 14.61 14.20 -8.43
CA PRO A 53 14.85 15.43 -7.69
C PRO A 53 14.29 15.32 -6.27
N VAL A 54 14.99 15.95 -5.32
CA VAL A 54 14.67 15.93 -3.89
C VAL A 54 13.23 16.42 -3.60
N THR A 55 12.71 17.31 -4.45
CA THR A 55 11.33 17.79 -4.41
C THR A 55 10.30 16.68 -4.61
N ASP A 56 10.57 15.74 -5.52
CA ASP A 56 9.66 14.63 -5.81
C ASP A 56 9.82 13.49 -4.79
N ILE A 57 11.00 13.35 -4.16
CA ILE A 57 11.20 12.47 -3.01
C ILE A 57 10.38 12.95 -1.80
N THR A 58 10.10 14.24 -1.68
CA THR A 58 9.30 14.76 -0.57
C THR A 58 7.82 14.36 -0.68
N ASP A 59 7.33 14.08 -1.90
CA ASP A 59 5.96 13.66 -2.14
C ASP A 59 5.85 12.13 -2.26
N ALA A 60 5.23 11.53 -1.24
CA ALA A 60 5.00 10.10 -1.18
C ALA A 60 4.15 9.57 -2.35
N ASN A 61 3.32 10.41 -3.01
CA ASN A 61 2.52 9.95 -4.14
C ASN A 61 3.33 9.79 -5.42
N LYS A 62 4.30 10.68 -5.65
CA LYS A 62 5.15 10.67 -6.84
C LYS A 62 6.23 9.60 -6.75
N VAL A 63 6.82 9.45 -5.56
CA VAL A 63 7.95 8.54 -5.38
C VAL A 63 7.56 7.05 -5.55
N VAL A 64 6.28 6.71 -5.39
CA VAL A 64 5.75 5.34 -5.59
C VAL A 64 6.08 4.78 -6.98
N ASP A 65 5.97 5.62 -8.01
CA ASP A 65 6.13 5.20 -9.40
C ASP A 65 7.60 4.92 -9.76
N HIS A 66 8.53 5.50 -8.99
CA HIS A 66 9.97 5.32 -9.16
C HIS A 66 10.55 4.20 -8.28
N LEU A 67 9.79 3.70 -7.29
CA LEU A 67 10.26 2.65 -6.39
C LEU A 67 9.92 1.26 -6.95
N PRO A 68 10.91 0.35 -7.04
CA PRO A 68 10.67 -1.02 -7.47
C PRO A 68 9.86 -1.77 -6.40
N LEU A 69 9.00 -2.68 -6.88
CA LEU A 69 8.22 -3.56 -6.02
C LEU A 69 9.09 -4.70 -5.51
N VAL A 70 9.23 -4.79 -4.19
CA VAL A 70 10.04 -5.81 -3.51
C VAL A 70 9.18 -7.01 -3.15
N SER A 71 7.99 -6.75 -2.60
CA SER A 71 7.03 -7.80 -2.25
C SER A 71 5.62 -7.30 -2.45
N CYS A 72 4.75 -8.18 -2.95
CA CYS A 72 3.32 -7.95 -2.98
C CYS A 72 2.63 -9.20 -2.45
N THR A 73 1.65 -9.02 -1.57
CA THR A 73 0.86 -10.09 -1.00
C THR A 73 -0.61 -9.69 -1.08
N VAL A 74 -1.42 -10.59 -1.63
CA VAL A 74 -2.86 -10.38 -1.77
C VAL A 74 -3.57 -11.45 -0.96
N GLU A 75 -4.46 -11.02 -0.08
CA GLU A 75 -5.18 -11.87 0.85
C GLU A 75 -6.68 -11.56 0.77
N LYS A 76 -7.48 -12.61 0.94
CA LYS A 76 -8.93 -12.51 1.06
C LYS A 76 -9.31 -12.68 2.52
N LEU A 77 -9.87 -11.63 3.12
CA LEU A 77 -10.35 -11.64 4.49
C LEU A 77 -11.84 -11.95 4.50
N SER A 78 -12.23 -13.11 5.03
CA SER A 78 -13.62 -13.48 5.27
C SER A 78 -14.08 -12.99 6.64
N TYR A 79 -15.36 -12.62 6.75
CA TYR A 79 -15.96 -12.38 8.06
C TYR A 79 -16.01 -13.68 8.88
N PRO A 80 -15.83 -13.61 10.21
CA PRO A 80 -16.05 -14.77 11.07
C PRO A 80 -17.51 -15.24 10.94
N PRO A 81 -17.78 -16.55 11.13
CA PRO A 81 -19.15 -17.03 11.24
C PRO A 81 -19.83 -16.31 12.40
N LEU A 82 -21.07 -15.87 12.19
CA LEU A 82 -21.92 -15.36 13.26
C LEU A 82 -22.31 -16.56 14.12
N ASP A 83 -21.62 -16.77 15.24
CA ASP A 83 -22.05 -17.74 16.24
C ASP A 83 -23.44 -17.32 16.76
N SER A 84 -24.45 -18.08 16.37
CA SER A 84 -25.84 -17.92 16.80
C SER A 84 -25.93 -18.14 18.32
N THR A 85 -26.10 -17.06 19.07
CA THR A 85 -26.72 -17.12 20.41
C THR A 85 -28.24 -17.01 20.26
#